data_AF-A0A4R8ZA36-F1
#
_entry.id   AF-A0A4R8ZA36-F1
#
_cell.length_a   1.000
_cell.length_b   1.000
_cell.length_c   1.000
_cell.angle_alpha   90.00
_cell.angle_beta   90.00
_cell.angle_gamma   90.00
#
_symmetry.space_group_name_H-M   'P 1'
#
loop_
_entity.id
_entity.type
_entity.pdbx_description
1 polymer ?
#
loop_
_entity_poly.entity_id
_entity_poly.type
_entity_poly.pdbx_seq_one_letter_code
_entity_poly.pdbx_strand_id
1 'polypeptide(L)'
;MCSGLPAEAIQAVIVVCLLLVISGLVPRVTAPLHLYIAISIAAGLTHIDGGESAAVVALVWISILCLFDRRWNGWASHAPTRVVVGDAPFWIGIPQAAAIALKVQCSVIYLHSATAKFGTEAWIDGSAIYYVTRMEMFGVSGTLAPLVLAITSIPAGSFFITYGVIASEILIAVLIWLPVRGRLIAVGISLALHASIIVLLGIGSFGLIMVGVVLAAAVTYETVANPRNSKTDYAPKIAATDRHQLSQSSASAGDATAIPR
;
A
#
# COMPACT_ATOMS: atom_id res chain seq x y z
N MET A 1 34.68 -6.89 5.04
CA MET A 1 35.41 -7.10 3.77
C MET A 1 35.58 -5.73 3.13
N CYS A 2 36.80 -5.19 3.16
CA CYS A 2 37.09 -3.83 2.70
C CYS A 2 37.12 -3.81 1.17
N SER A 3 36.07 -3.32 0.52
CA SER A 3 36.20 -2.87 -0.86
C SER A 3 37.24 -1.76 -0.89
N GLY A 4 38.28 -1.87 -1.73
CA GLY A 4 39.26 -0.79 -1.94
C GLY A 4 38.68 0.45 -2.64
N LEU A 5 37.35 0.61 -2.63
CA LEU A 5 36.63 1.73 -3.21
C LEU A 5 36.40 2.80 -2.13
N PRO A 6 36.51 4.09 -2.49
CA PRO A 6 36.19 5.17 -1.57
C PRO A 6 34.70 5.12 -1.20
N ALA A 7 34.36 5.53 0.03
CA ALA A 7 32.99 5.50 0.54
C ALA A 7 31.99 6.24 -0.36
N GLU A 8 32.42 7.34 -0.98
CA GLU A 8 31.61 8.11 -1.91
C GLU A 8 31.23 7.33 -3.17
N ALA A 9 32.13 6.47 -3.67
CA ALA A 9 31.82 5.62 -4.81
C ALA A 9 30.76 4.57 -4.44
N ILE A 10 30.81 4.01 -3.24
CA ILE A 10 29.80 3.06 -2.74
C ILE A 10 28.44 3.75 -2.61
N GLN A 11 28.41 4.95 -2.03
CA GLN A 11 27.19 5.75 -1.91
C GLN A 11 26.59 6.09 -3.28
N ALA A 12 27.41 6.54 -4.23
CA ALA A 12 26.97 6.84 -5.58
C ALA A 12 26.34 5.62 -6.27
N VAL A 13 26.96 4.44 -6.12
CA VAL A 13 26.41 3.18 -6.65
C VAL A 13 25.05 2.85 -6.02
N ILE A 14 24.92 2.98 -4.69
CA ILE A 14 23.64 2.75 -4.00
C ILE A 14 22.57 3.72 -4.53
N VAL A 15 22.88 5.02 -4.64
CA VAL A 15 21.96 6.03 -5.15
C VAL A 15 21.52 5.71 -6.58
N VAL A 16 22.45 5.35 -7.47
CA VAL A 16 22.12 4.96 -8.85
C VAL A 16 21.20 3.74 -8.87
N CYS A 17 21.49 2.72 -8.06
CA CYS A 17 20.62 1.55 -7.93
C CYS A 17 19.22 1.91 -7.43
N LEU A 18 19.09 2.79 -6.45
CA LEU A 18 17.78 3.25 -5.96
C LEU A 18 17.04 4.10 -6.99
N LEU A 19 17.73 4.92 -7.79
CA LEU A 19 17.13 5.64 -8.91
C LEU A 19 16.61 4.67 -9.99
N LEU A 20 17.32 3.57 -10.25
CA LEU A 20 16.82 2.51 -11.12
C LEU A 20 15.56 1.84 -10.56
N VAL A 21 15.50 1.60 -9.25
CA VAL A 21 14.29 1.10 -8.58
C VAL A 21 13.11 2.07 -8.76
N ILE A 22 13.32 3.36 -8.51
CA ILE A 22 12.29 4.40 -8.66
C ILE A 22 11.82 4.51 -10.12
N SER A 23 12.73 4.35 -11.08
CA SER A 23 12.39 4.37 -12.51
C SER A 23 11.41 3.26 -12.91
N GLY A 24 11.21 2.24 -12.07
CA GLY A 24 10.30 1.12 -12.33
C GLY A 24 10.81 0.16 -13.41
N LEU A 25 12.06 0.29 -13.84
CA LEU A 25 12.66 -0.56 -14.85
C LEU A 25 12.80 -1.99 -14.32
N VAL A 26 12.24 -2.95 -15.06
CA VAL A 26 12.28 -4.40 -14.81
C VAL A 26 12.11 -4.73 -13.31
N PRO A 27 10.89 -4.57 -12.73
CA PRO A 27 10.64 -4.76 -11.30
C PRO A 27 11.16 -6.10 -10.76
N ARG A 28 11.15 -7.14 -11.60
CA ARG A 28 11.72 -8.47 -11.31
C ARG A 28 13.16 -8.47 -10.83
N VAL A 29 13.97 -7.53 -11.32
CA VAL A 29 15.39 -7.42 -10.95
C VAL A 29 15.60 -6.31 -9.93
N THR A 30 14.91 -5.17 -10.10
CA THR A 30 15.08 -4.00 -9.23
C THR A 30 14.50 -4.22 -7.83
N ALA A 31 13.44 -5.01 -7.64
CA ALA A 31 12.89 -5.26 -6.31
C ALA A 31 13.82 -6.11 -5.40
N PRO A 32 14.38 -7.26 -5.86
CA PRO A 32 15.41 -7.96 -5.08
C PRO A 32 16.67 -7.11 -4.81
N LEU A 33 17.06 -6.26 -5.77
CA LEU A 33 18.16 -5.31 -5.57
C LEU A 33 17.83 -4.29 -4.47
N HIS A 34 16.59 -3.78 -4.43
CA HIS A 34 16.13 -2.89 -3.37
C HIS A 34 16.16 -3.58 -2.00
N LEU A 35 15.69 -4.83 -1.91
CA LEU A 35 15.78 -5.63 -0.69
C LEU A 35 17.25 -5.80 -0.23
N TYR A 36 18.15 -6.12 -1.16
CA TYR A 36 19.57 -6.25 -0.85
C TYR A 36 20.17 -4.97 -0.29
N ILE A 37 19.84 -3.81 -0.89
CA ILE A 37 20.28 -2.50 -0.40
C ILE A 37 19.68 -2.23 0.99
N ALA A 38 18.40 -2.51 1.21
CA ALA A 38 17.76 -2.30 2.51
C ALA A 38 18.40 -3.17 3.62
N ILE A 39 18.68 -4.44 3.34
CA ILE A 39 19.40 -5.33 4.28
C ILE A 39 20.81 -4.79 4.54
N SER A 40 21.50 -4.31 3.50
CA SER A 40 22.86 -3.77 3.62
C SER A 40 22.90 -2.51 4.49
N ILE A 41 21.94 -1.60 4.31
CA ILE A 41 21.77 -0.40 5.14
C ILE A 41 21.44 -0.81 6.58
N ALA A 42 20.46 -1.68 6.78
CA ALA A 42 20.04 -2.15 8.10
C ALA A 42 21.19 -2.83 8.87
N ALA A 43 22.05 -3.59 8.19
CA ALA A 43 23.22 -4.22 8.80
C ALA A 43 24.38 -3.25 9.07
N GLY A 44 24.41 -2.09 8.39
CA GLY A 44 25.45 -1.07 8.53
C GLY A 44 25.12 0.05 9.52
N LEU A 45 23.85 0.24 9.87
CA LEU A 45 23.41 1.23 10.85
C LEU A 45 23.68 0.75 12.28
N THR A 46 24.24 1.63 13.11
CA THR A 46 24.47 1.35 14.54
C THR A 46 23.18 1.37 15.35
N HIS A 47 22.21 2.18 14.93
CA HIS A 47 20.86 2.21 15.47
C HIS A 47 19.88 2.04 14.33
N ILE A 48 19.19 0.90 14.31
CA ILE A 48 18.08 0.63 13.41
C ILE A 48 16.79 1.14 14.05
N ASP A 49 16.00 1.91 13.33
CA ASP A 49 14.67 2.31 13.78
C ASP A 49 13.60 1.27 13.39
N GLY A 50 12.37 1.49 13.87
CA GLY A 50 11.24 0.62 13.55
C GLY A 50 10.84 0.63 12.06
N GLY A 51 11.20 1.70 11.34
CA GLY A 51 10.99 1.88 9.91
C GLY A 51 11.93 1.03 9.08
N GLU A 52 13.24 1.04 9.33
CA GLU A 52 14.18 0.21 8.55
C GLU A 52 13.87 -1.29 8.68
N SER A 53 13.53 -1.75 9.89
CA SER A 53 13.10 -3.13 10.11
C SER A 53 11.79 -3.45 9.38
N ALA A 54 10.81 -2.54 9.39
CA ALA A 54 9.58 -2.68 8.62
C ALA A 54 9.85 -2.71 7.09
N ALA A 55 10.77 -1.87 6.60
CA ALA A 55 11.15 -1.80 5.19
C ALA A 55 11.74 -3.13 4.72
N VAL A 56 12.69 -3.71 5.45
CA VAL A 56 13.31 -4.99 5.09
C VAL A 56 12.26 -6.08 4.96
N VAL A 57 11.36 -6.23 5.94
CA VAL A 57 10.33 -7.27 5.91
C VAL A 57 9.31 -7.02 4.79
N ALA A 58 8.90 -5.77 4.57
CA ALA A 58 8.02 -5.43 3.45
C ALA A 58 8.67 -5.73 2.09
N LEU A 59 9.97 -5.43 1.95
CA LEU A 59 10.72 -5.66 0.73
C LEU A 59 10.95 -7.15 0.43
N VAL A 60 10.93 -8.03 1.44
CA VAL A 60 10.89 -9.49 1.20
C VAL A 60 9.64 -9.85 0.42
N TRP A 61 8.46 -9.40 0.88
CA TRP A 61 7.20 -9.69 0.19
C TRP A 61 7.11 -9.01 -1.17
N ILE A 62 7.54 -7.74 -1.28
CA ILE A 62 7.58 -7.02 -2.57
C ILE A 62 8.54 -7.69 -3.55
N SER A 63 9.69 -8.19 -3.10
CA SER A 63 10.63 -8.91 -3.96
C SER A 63 10.02 -10.20 -4.50
N ILE A 64 9.30 -10.96 -3.66
CA ILE A 64 8.57 -12.15 -4.10
C ILE A 64 7.49 -11.76 -5.11
N LEU A 65 6.70 -10.71 -4.86
CA LEU A 65 5.69 -10.21 -5.80
C LEU A 65 6.28 -9.87 -7.17
N CYS A 66 7.35 -9.08 -7.17
CA CYS A 66 7.99 -8.60 -8.38
C CYS A 66 8.76 -9.69 -9.12
N LEU A 67 9.21 -10.76 -8.45
CA LEU A 67 9.92 -11.86 -9.11
C LEU A 67 9.06 -12.55 -10.19
N PHE A 68 7.75 -12.56 -10.01
CA PHE A 68 6.75 -13.08 -10.96
C PHE A 68 6.16 -11.98 -11.85
N ASP A 69 6.59 -10.74 -11.70
CA ASP A 69 6.20 -9.64 -12.57
C ASP A 69 7.00 -9.69 -13.87
N ARG A 70 6.30 -9.85 -15.00
CA ARG A 70 6.91 -9.94 -16.34
C ARG A 70 7.02 -8.58 -17.02
N ARG A 71 6.59 -7.50 -16.37
CA ARG A 71 6.63 -6.16 -16.94
C ARG A 71 8.07 -5.68 -17.08
N TRP A 72 8.35 -5.03 -18.21
CA TRP A 72 9.60 -4.31 -18.44
C TRP A 72 9.65 -2.97 -17.73
N ASN A 73 8.48 -2.34 -17.54
CA ASN A 73 8.34 -1.10 -16.81
C ASN A 73 7.14 -1.19 -15.87
N GLY A 74 7.37 -0.98 -14.57
CA GLY A 74 6.33 -0.97 -13.54
C GLY A 74 5.32 0.16 -13.69
N TRP A 75 5.71 1.26 -14.36
CA TRP A 75 4.83 2.39 -14.67
C TRP A 75 3.92 2.14 -15.88
N ALA A 76 4.14 1.06 -16.63
CA ALA A 76 3.28 0.71 -17.75
C ALA A 76 1.87 0.34 -17.25
N SER A 77 0.87 1.05 -17.77
CA SER A 77 -0.54 0.75 -17.51
C SER A 77 -0.90 -0.56 -18.20
N HIS A 78 -1.23 -1.58 -17.41
CA HIS A 78 -1.76 -2.84 -17.93
C HIS A 78 -3.04 -3.20 -17.22
N ALA A 79 -3.97 -3.79 -17.97
CA ALA A 79 -5.20 -4.33 -17.42
C ALA A 79 -4.86 -5.38 -16.35
N PRO A 80 -5.64 -5.45 -15.26
CA PRO A 80 -5.41 -6.40 -14.18
C PRO A 80 -5.33 -7.82 -14.75
N THR A 81 -4.22 -8.51 -14.48
CA THR A 81 -3.99 -9.88 -14.93
C THR A 81 -5.00 -10.79 -14.26
N ARG A 82 -6.00 -11.25 -15.02
CA ARG A 82 -7.02 -12.19 -14.54
C ARG A 82 -6.45 -13.61 -14.61
N VAL A 83 -6.21 -14.21 -13.44
CA VAL A 83 -5.80 -15.61 -13.35
C VAL A 83 -7.05 -16.48 -13.21
N VAL A 84 -7.29 -17.40 -14.16
CA VAL A 84 -8.34 -18.40 -14.07
C VAL A 84 -7.81 -19.60 -13.28
N VAL A 85 -8.38 -19.84 -12.10
CA VAL A 85 -7.85 -20.76 -11.07
C VAL A 85 -8.05 -22.26 -11.39
N GLY A 86 -8.86 -22.59 -12.42
CA GLY A 86 -9.35 -23.96 -12.65
C GLY A 86 -8.27 -25.04 -12.82
N ASP A 87 -7.17 -24.75 -13.52
CA ASP A 87 -6.08 -25.68 -13.82
C ASP A 87 -4.68 -25.05 -13.58
N ALA A 88 -4.63 -24.00 -12.75
CA ALA A 88 -3.43 -23.20 -12.53
C ALA A 88 -2.44 -23.97 -11.62
N PRO A 89 -1.18 -24.17 -12.02
CA PRO A 89 -0.18 -24.76 -11.12
C PRO A 89 0.05 -23.88 -9.87
N PHE A 90 0.43 -24.52 -8.75
CA PHE A 90 0.50 -23.88 -7.43
C PHE A 90 1.37 -22.61 -7.37
N TRP A 91 2.42 -22.52 -8.20
CA TRP A 91 3.30 -21.35 -8.25
C TRP A 91 2.61 -20.06 -8.72
N ILE A 92 1.45 -20.17 -9.37
CA ILE A 92 0.62 -19.02 -9.75
C ILE A 92 0.00 -18.33 -8.52
N GLY A 93 -0.14 -19.05 -7.39
CA GLY A 93 -0.63 -18.49 -6.14
C GLY A 93 0.43 -17.76 -5.30
N ILE A 94 1.72 -17.89 -5.61
CA ILE A 94 2.82 -17.30 -4.81
C ILE A 94 2.70 -15.76 -4.72
N PRO A 95 2.45 -15.02 -5.82
CA PRO A 95 2.28 -13.57 -5.73
C PRO A 95 1.06 -13.18 -4.89
N GLN A 96 -0.02 -13.95 -4.95
CA GLN A 96 -1.21 -13.69 -4.13
C GLN A 96 -0.91 -13.90 -2.65
N ALA A 97 -0.21 -14.98 -2.31
CA ALA A 97 0.24 -15.25 -0.95
C ALA A 97 1.16 -14.14 -0.44
N ALA A 98 2.11 -13.65 -1.25
CA ALA A 98 2.98 -12.55 -0.87
C ALA A 98 2.23 -11.22 -0.68
N ALA A 99 1.22 -10.93 -1.51
CA ALA A 99 0.36 -9.75 -1.32
C ALA A 99 -0.45 -9.84 -0.02
N ILE A 100 -0.99 -11.02 0.31
CA ILE A 100 -1.69 -11.27 1.57
C ILE A 100 -0.71 -11.15 2.75
N ALA A 101 0.48 -11.73 2.64
CA ALA A 101 1.51 -11.64 3.67
C ALA A 101 1.93 -10.19 3.93
N LEU A 102 2.03 -9.35 2.90
CA LEU A 102 2.28 -7.92 3.04
C LEU A 102 1.15 -7.18 3.78
N LYS A 103 -0.12 -7.52 3.51
CA LYS A 103 -1.27 -6.99 4.27
C LYS A 103 -1.26 -7.44 5.72
N VAL A 104 -0.97 -8.72 5.98
CA VAL A 104 -0.82 -9.25 7.34
C VAL A 104 0.30 -8.52 8.06
N GLN A 105 1.48 -8.38 7.43
CA GLN A 105 2.61 -7.64 8.00
C GLN A 105 2.20 -6.21 8.36
N CYS A 106 1.55 -5.51 7.43
CA CYS A 106 1.03 -4.17 7.67
C CYS A 106 0.09 -4.14 8.89
N SER A 107 -0.92 -5.01 8.94
CA SER A 107 -1.85 -5.08 10.07
C SER A 107 -1.14 -5.41 11.39
N VAL A 108 -0.20 -6.35 11.38
CA VAL A 108 0.56 -6.75 12.58
C VAL A 108 1.38 -5.59 13.10
N ILE A 109 2.10 -4.85 12.25
CA ILE A 109 2.90 -3.69 12.68
C ILE A 109 2.01 -2.65 13.37
N TYR A 110 0.89 -2.28 12.74
CA TYR A 110 0.00 -1.25 13.30
C TYR A 110 -0.73 -1.73 14.57
N LEU A 111 -1.23 -2.97 14.60
CA LEU A 111 -1.88 -3.52 15.81
C LEU A 111 -0.90 -3.71 16.96
N HIS A 112 0.33 -4.16 16.66
CA HIS A 112 1.36 -4.28 17.68
C HIS A 112 1.75 -2.91 18.23
N SER A 113 1.94 -1.91 17.36
CA SER A 113 2.21 -0.52 17.77
C SER A 113 1.09 0.06 18.64
N ALA A 114 -0.18 -0.18 18.27
CA ALA A 114 -1.34 0.27 19.05
C ALA A 114 -1.44 -0.42 20.41
N THR A 115 -1.24 -1.74 20.45
CA THR A 115 -1.35 -2.52 21.70
C THR A 115 -0.18 -2.27 22.64
N ALA A 116 1.03 -2.11 22.11
CA ALA A 116 2.22 -1.82 22.91
C ALA A 116 2.12 -0.50 23.69
N LYS A 117 1.37 0.49 23.18
CA LYS A 117 1.15 1.77 23.88
C LYS A 117 0.45 1.60 25.22
N PHE A 118 -0.44 0.63 25.35
CA PHE A 118 -1.07 0.31 26.65
C PHE A 118 -0.11 -0.29 27.68
N GLY A 119 1.18 -0.46 27.35
CA GLY A 119 2.22 -0.88 28.30
C GLY A 119 2.75 0.23 29.21
N THR A 120 2.29 1.48 29.06
CA THR A 120 2.78 2.62 29.85
C THR A 120 1.63 3.53 30.31
N GLU A 121 1.72 4.07 31.52
CA GLU A 121 0.64 4.85 32.16
C GLU A 121 0.21 6.06 31.32
N ALA A 122 1.16 6.78 30.75
CA ALA A 122 0.86 8.00 29.98
C ALA A 122 -0.03 7.74 28.74
N TRP A 123 0.08 6.57 28.11
CA TRP A 123 -0.79 6.22 26.99
C TRP A 123 -2.16 5.72 27.46
N ILE A 124 -2.23 5.12 28.65
CA ILE A 124 -3.48 4.66 29.27
C ILE A 124 -4.30 5.83 29.78
N ASP A 125 -3.70 6.86 30.37
CA ASP A 125 -4.41 8.01 30.92
C ASP A 125 -4.67 9.13 29.89
N GLY A 126 -4.16 8.99 28.66
CA GLY A 126 -4.32 9.95 27.56
C GLY A 126 -3.35 11.15 27.60
N SER A 127 -2.33 11.11 28.45
CA SER A 127 -1.32 12.19 28.57
C SER A 127 -0.07 11.99 27.72
N ALA A 128 0.08 10.87 27.01
CA ALA A 128 1.31 10.52 26.29
C ALA A 128 1.78 11.61 25.32
N ILE A 129 0.86 12.19 24.53
CA ILE A 129 1.24 13.20 23.54
C ILE A 129 1.72 14.50 24.19
N TYR A 130 1.24 14.85 25.38
CA TYR A 130 1.82 15.95 26.16
C TYR A 130 3.32 15.73 26.41
N TYR A 131 3.71 14.52 26.82
CA TYR A 131 5.12 14.18 27.07
C TYR A 131 5.92 14.03 25.78
N VAL A 132 5.40 13.32 24.78
CA VAL A 132 6.09 13.08 23.50
C VAL A 132 6.50 14.40 22.85
N THR A 133 5.59 15.38 22.82
CA THR A 133 5.86 16.69 22.22
C THR A 133 6.87 17.54 22.98
N ARG A 134 7.23 17.16 24.21
CA ARG A 134 8.18 17.87 25.09
C ARG A 134 9.45 17.07 25.35
N MET A 135 9.64 15.92 24.71
CA MET A 135 10.86 15.14 24.85
C MET A 135 12.06 15.91 24.28
N GLU A 136 13.23 15.76 24.91
CA GLU A 136 14.44 16.45 24.50
C GLU A 136 14.92 16.00 23.11
N MET A 137 14.82 14.69 22.81
CA MET A 137 15.35 14.10 21.57
C MET A 137 14.33 14.05 20.43
N PHE A 138 13.02 13.91 20.74
CA PHE A 138 11.95 13.74 19.75
C PHE A 138 10.77 14.69 19.99
N GLY A 139 10.99 15.81 20.69
CA GLY A 139 9.98 16.82 20.94
C GLY A 139 9.57 17.57 19.67
N VAL A 140 8.46 18.29 19.76
CA VAL A 140 8.00 19.09 18.62
C VAL A 140 8.95 20.26 18.38
N SER A 141 9.28 20.52 17.12
CA SER A 141 10.15 21.62 16.70
C SER A 141 9.58 22.37 15.50
N GLY A 142 10.21 23.49 15.13
CA GLY A 142 9.79 24.30 13.98
C GLY A 142 8.62 25.25 14.25
N THR A 143 8.04 25.81 13.17
CA THR A 143 7.05 26.89 13.24
C THR A 143 5.71 26.48 13.86
N LEU A 144 5.37 25.19 13.82
CA LEU A 144 4.14 24.66 14.41
C LEU A 144 4.28 24.32 15.89
N ALA A 145 5.50 24.31 16.44
CA ALA A 145 5.75 23.92 17.83
C ALA A 145 4.92 24.71 18.86
N PRO A 146 4.80 26.05 18.80
CA PRO A 146 4.02 26.79 19.80
C PRO A 146 2.54 26.38 19.80
N LEU A 147 1.96 26.15 18.62
CA LEU A 147 0.58 25.72 18.47
C LEU A 147 0.36 24.32 19.04
N VAL A 148 1.23 23.36 18.69
CA VAL A 148 1.14 21.98 19.18
C VAL A 148 1.34 21.92 20.69
N LEU A 149 2.30 22.67 21.23
CA LEU A 149 2.51 22.76 22.68
C LEU A 149 1.32 23.38 23.40
N ALA A 150 0.69 24.42 22.84
CA ALA A 150 -0.52 25.01 23.39
C ALA A 150 -1.70 24.03 23.41
N ILE A 151 -1.95 23.32 22.31
CA ILE A 151 -3.03 22.32 22.22
C ILE A 151 -2.81 21.17 23.20
N THR A 152 -1.59 20.65 23.25
CA THR A 152 -1.26 19.50 24.11
C THR A 152 -1.18 19.84 25.59
N SER A 153 -0.99 21.12 25.97
CA SER A 153 -1.12 21.58 27.35
C SER A 153 -2.56 21.51 27.88
N ILE A 154 -3.56 21.46 27.00
CA ILE A 154 -4.96 21.27 27.40
C ILE A 154 -5.22 19.77 27.58
N PRO A 155 -5.71 19.30 28.75
CA PRO A 155 -5.93 17.87 28.99
C PRO A 155 -6.77 17.18 27.92
N ALA A 156 -7.87 17.81 27.48
CA ALA A 156 -8.69 17.30 26.39
C ALA A 156 -7.93 17.19 25.07
N GLY A 157 -7.07 18.18 24.76
CA GLY A 157 -6.24 18.16 23.55
C GLY A 157 -5.25 17.00 23.55
N SER A 158 -4.52 16.81 24.67
CA SER A 158 -3.63 15.65 24.82
C SER A 158 -4.38 14.33 24.70
N PHE A 159 -5.53 14.21 25.38
CA PHE A 159 -6.36 13.01 25.39
C PHE A 159 -6.79 12.61 23.97
N PHE A 160 -7.41 13.52 23.23
CA PHE A 160 -7.92 13.22 21.88
C PHE A 160 -6.81 12.89 20.89
N ILE A 161 -5.64 13.53 20.98
CA ILE A 161 -4.52 13.21 20.08
C ILE A 161 -3.93 11.86 20.46
N THR A 162 -3.75 11.57 21.75
CA THR A 162 -3.20 10.29 22.25
C THR A 162 -4.05 9.11 21.78
N TYR A 163 -5.35 9.14 22.02
CA TYR A 163 -6.25 8.09 21.53
C TYR A 163 -6.49 8.16 20.02
N GLY A 164 -6.37 9.33 19.40
CA GLY A 164 -6.44 9.49 17.96
C GLY A 164 -5.32 8.75 17.23
N VAL A 165 -4.11 8.74 17.78
CA VAL A 165 -3.00 7.93 17.26
C VAL A 165 -3.35 6.44 17.34
N ILE A 166 -3.75 5.95 18.52
CA ILE A 166 -4.11 4.52 18.71
C ILE A 166 -5.25 4.12 17.78
N ALA A 167 -6.30 4.93 17.70
CA ALA A 167 -7.45 4.68 16.83
C ALA A 167 -7.05 4.66 15.34
N SER A 168 -6.16 5.57 14.92
CA SER A 168 -5.64 5.60 13.54
C SER A 168 -4.88 4.33 13.20
N GLU A 169 -4.02 3.84 14.09
CA GLU A 169 -3.26 2.61 13.89
C GLU A 169 -4.19 1.39 13.77
N ILE A 170 -5.18 1.25 14.65
CA ILE A 170 -6.18 0.17 14.57
C ILE A 170 -6.99 0.27 13.28
N LEU A 171 -7.43 1.48 12.91
CA LEU A 171 -8.18 1.70 11.68
C LEU A 171 -7.36 1.32 10.45
N ILE A 172 -6.09 1.71 10.35
CA ILE A 172 -5.21 1.30 9.24
C ILE A 172 -5.15 -0.24 9.16
N ALA A 173 -4.93 -0.91 10.29
CA ALA A 173 -4.80 -2.36 10.34
C ALA A 173 -6.06 -3.11 9.89
N VAL A 174 -7.26 -2.56 10.13
CA VAL A 174 -8.54 -3.16 9.74
C VAL A 174 -8.93 -2.76 8.32
N LEU A 175 -8.85 -1.48 7.99
CA LEU A 175 -9.31 -0.92 6.71
C LEU A 175 -8.50 -1.44 5.51
N ILE A 176 -7.26 -1.89 5.71
CA ILE A 176 -6.42 -2.48 4.64
C ILE A 176 -7.03 -3.77 4.04
N TRP A 177 -7.90 -4.45 4.79
CA TRP A 177 -8.60 -5.67 4.36
C TRP A 177 -9.91 -5.38 3.63
N LEU A 178 -10.41 -4.15 3.67
CA LEU A 178 -11.67 -3.77 3.05
C LEU A 178 -11.55 -3.58 1.53
N PRO A 179 -12.68 -3.41 0.82
CA PRO A 179 -12.68 -3.01 -0.57
C PRO A 179 -11.91 -1.70 -0.82
N VAL A 180 -11.68 -1.37 -2.09
CA VAL A 180 -10.81 -0.25 -2.51
C VAL A 180 -11.04 1.06 -1.73
N ARG A 181 -12.30 1.41 -1.43
CA ARG A 181 -12.63 2.61 -0.65
C ARG A 181 -12.02 2.58 0.76
N GLY A 182 -12.14 1.45 1.47
CA GLY A 182 -11.54 1.28 2.80
C GLY A 182 -10.02 1.35 2.75
N ARG A 183 -9.40 0.72 1.75
CA ARG A 183 -7.95 0.78 1.53
C ARG A 183 -7.46 2.21 1.28
N LEU A 184 -8.18 2.99 0.48
CA LEU A 184 -7.85 4.40 0.25
C LEU A 184 -7.99 5.24 1.52
N ILE A 185 -8.98 4.96 2.36
CA ILE A 185 -9.10 5.60 3.68
C ILE A 185 -7.90 5.21 4.56
N ALA A 186 -7.49 3.94 4.58
CA ALA A 186 -6.31 3.49 5.32
C ALA A 186 -5.03 4.23 4.87
N VAL A 187 -4.85 4.39 3.56
CA VAL A 187 -3.75 5.19 2.97
C VAL A 187 -3.83 6.65 3.42
N GLY A 188 -5.01 7.26 3.38
CA GLY A 188 -5.21 8.65 3.82
C GLY A 188 -4.89 8.85 5.31
N ILE A 189 -5.35 7.95 6.17
CA ILE A 189 -5.05 7.96 7.61
C ILE A 189 -3.56 7.76 7.85
N SER A 190 -2.94 6.78 7.18
CA SER A 190 -1.50 6.54 7.27
C SER A 190 -0.70 7.76 6.83
N LEU A 191 -1.04 8.37 5.69
CA LEU A 191 -0.38 9.57 5.21
C LEU A 191 -0.51 10.72 6.22
N ALA A 192 -1.70 10.97 6.76
CA ALA A 192 -1.91 12.01 7.76
C ALA A 192 -1.08 11.77 9.03
N LEU A 193 -1.11 10.55 9.57
CA LEU A 193 -0.37 10.17 10.77
C LEU A 193 1.14 10.34 10.57
N HIS A 194 1.70 9.77 9.50
CA HIS A 194 3.16 9.78 9.31
C HIS A 194 3.67 11.12 8.81
N ALA A 195 2.90 11.88 8.02
CA ALA A 195 3.25 13.26 7.70
C ALA A 195 3.32 14.12 8.96
N SER A 196 2.43 13.90 9.93
CA SER A 196 2.50 14.59 11.22
C SER A 196 3.78 14.24 11.99
N ILE A 197 4.22 12.98 11.96
CA ILE A 197 5.49 12.54 12.57
C ILE A 197 6.69 13.20 11.88
N ILE A 198 6.71 13.23 10.55
CA ILE A 198 7.78 13.85 9.77
C ILE A 198 7.88 15.35 10.10
N VAL A 199 6.75 16.06 10.06
CA VAL A 199 6.71 17.51 10.25
C VAL A 199 6.98 17.91 11.69
N LEU A 200 6.43 17.17 12.66
CA LEU A 200 6.49 17.56 14.07
C LEU A 200 7.73 16.99 14.78
N LEU A 201 8.10 15.74 14.52
CA LEU A 201 9.16 15.02 15.23
C LEU A 201 10.44 14.85 14.40
N GLY A 202 10.42 15.20 13.11
CA GLY A 202 11.60 15.17 12.24
C GLY A 202 12.05 13.78 11.77
N ILE A 203 11.27 12.72 12.05
CA ILE A 203 11.65 11.33 11.72
C ILE A 203 11.21 10.98 10.29
N GLY A 204 11.97 11.50 9.31
CA GLY A 204 11.68 11.42 7.88
C GLY A 204 11.60 9.99 7.30
N SER A 205 12.65 9.18 7.53
CA SER A 205 12.76 7.82 6.99
C SER A 205 11.61 6.95 7.44
N PHE A 206 11.39 6.87 8.75
CA PHE A 206 10.28 6.14 9.37
C PHE A 206 8.94 6.49 8.73
N GLY A 207 8.61 7.78 8.65
CA GLY A 207 7.32 8.22 8.13
C GLY A 207 7.11 7.83 6.67
N LEU A 208 8.12 8.04 5.82
CA LEU A 208 8.04 7.69 4.40
C LEU A 208 7.93 6.18 4.17
N ILE A 209 8.70 5.38 4.92
CA ILE A 209 8.66 3.92 4.84
C ILE A 209 7.27 3.41 5.19
N MET A 210 6.68 3.85 6.31
CA MET A 210 5.38 3.37 6.75
C MET A 210 4.25 3.73 5.79
N VAL A 211 4.29 4.93 5.18
CA VAL A 211 3.37 5.28 4.08
C VAL A 211 3.57 4.36 2.89
N GLY A 212 4.82 4.08 2.50
CA GLY A 212 5.17 3.14 1.43
C GLY A 212 4.65 1.72 1.68
N VAL A 213 4.77 1.21 2.91
CA VAL A 213 4.25 -0.11 3.30
C VAL A 213 2.74 -0.17 3.16
N VAL A 214 2.00 0.84 3.65
CA VAL A 214 0.54 0.87 3.52
C VAL A 214 0.11 1.00 2.05
N LEU A 215 0.79 1.83 1.26
CA LEU A 215 0.53 1.93 -0.18
C LEU A 215 0.74 0.59 -0.89
N ALA A 216 1.85 -0.10 -0.61
CA ALA A 216 2.15 -1.39 -1.21
C ALA A 216 1.13 -2.47 -0.78
N ALA A 217 0.73 -2.49 0.48
CA ALA A 217 -0.31 -3.40 1.00
C ALA A 217 -1.71 -3.08 0.43
N ALA A 218 -2.00 -1.81 0.11
CA ALA A 218 -3.28 -1.40 -0.44
C ALA A 218 -3.45 -1.83 -1.90
N VAL A 219 -2.37 -1.97 -2.66
CA VAL A 219 -2.42 -2.51 -4.03
C VAL A 219 -2.75 -4.01 -3.97
N THR A 220 -3.88 -4.40 -4.56
CA THR A 220 -4.37 -5.79 -4.50
C THR A 220 -4.28 -6.47 -5.86
N TYR A 221 -3.86 -7.73 -5.86
CA TYR A 221 -4.11 -8.69 -6.94
C TYR A 221 -5.51 -9.27 -6.74
N GLU A 222 -6.50 -8.81 -7.51
CA GLU A 222 -7.84 -9.37 -7.43
C GLU A 222 -7.94 -10.63 -8.31
N THR A 223 -8.21 -11.77 -7.67
CA THR A 223 -8.60 -13.01 -8.35
C THR A 223 -10.08 -12.95 -8.71
N VAL A 224 -10.37 -13.03 -10.00
CA VAL A 224 -11.74 -13.29 -10.48
C VAL A 224 -11.94 -14.80 -10.48
N ALA A 225 -12.88 -15.29 -9.68
CA ALA A 225 -13.28 -16.70 -9.70
C ALA A 225 -13.76 -17.09 -11.11
N ASN A 226 -13.44 -18.31 -11.55
CA ASN A 226 -13.73 -18.81 -12.89
C ASN A 226 -15.24 -18.71 -13.22
N PRO A 227 -15.65 -17.92 -14.23
CA PRO A 227 -17.06 -17.80 -14.61
C PRO A 227 -17.66 -19.10 -15.17
N ARG A 228 -16.84 -20.14 -15.44
CA ARG A 228 -17.37 -21.44 -15.89
C ARG A 228 -18.25 -22.14 -14.85
N ASN A 229 -18.18 -21.76 -13.57
CA ASN A 229 -19.07 -22.31 -12.53
C ASN A 229 -20.25 -21.39 -12.18
N SER A 230 -20.42 -20.25 -12.88
CA SER A 230 -21.55 -19.32 -12.69
C SER A 230 -22.59 -19.44 -13.81
N LYS A 231 -22.96 -20.67 -14.18
CA LYS A 231 -24.00 -20.91 -15.20
C LYS A 231 -25.41 -20.44 -14.81
N THR A 232 -25.59 -19.68 -13.72
CA THR A 232 -26.93 -19.28 -13.25
C THR A 232 -27.27 -17.80 -13.30
N ASP A 233 -26.39 -16.83 -13.62
CA ASP A 233 -26.80 -15.42 -13.41
C ASP A 233 -26.33 -14.32 -14.38
N TYR A 234 -25.86 -14.63 -15.60
CA TYR A 234 -25.65 -13.57 -16.59
C TYR A 234 -25.96 -14.03 -18.01
N ALA A 235 -27.25 -14.09 -18.34
CA ALA A 235 -27.68 -14.00 -19.72
C ALA A 235 -27.42 -12.55 -20.20
N PRO A 236 -26.55 -12.31 -21.20
CA PRO A 236 -26.36 -10.97 -21.72
C PRO A 236 -27.67 -10.53 -22.39
N LYS A 237 -28.30 -9.48 -21.85
CA LYS A 237 -29.46 -8.77 -22.42
C LYS A 237 -29.17 -8.06 -23.75
N ILE A 238 -28.23 -8.58 -24.56
CA ILE A 238 -27.85 -8.00 -25.86
C ILE A 238 -28.54 -8.74 -27.02
N ALA A 239 -29.10 -9.94 -26.80
CA ALA A 239 -29.77 -10.70 -27.85
C ALA A 239 -31.27 -10.38 -28.07
N ALA A 240 -31.88 -9.53 -27.22
CA ALA A 240 -33.31 -9.22 -27.29
C ALA A 240 -33.62 -7.96 -28.12
N THR A 241 -32.67 -7.04 -28.27
CA THR A 241 -32.89 -5.76 -28.98
C THR A 241 -32.78 -5.91 -30.50
N ASP A 242 -31.86 -6.76 -30.99
CA ASP A 242 -31.67 -6.95 -32.45
C ASP A 242 -32.83 -7.72 -33.11
N ARG A 243 -33.50 -8.60 -32.37
CA ARG A 243 -34.58 -9.42 -32.94
C ARG A 243 -35.86 -8.59 -33.18
N HIS A 244 -36.04 -7.50 -32.46
CA HIS A 244 -37.18 -6.60 -32.62
C HIS A 244 -36.98 -5.57 -33.75
N GLN A 245 -35.72 -5.22 -34.07
CA GLN A 245 -35.40 -4.38 -35.23
C GLN A 245 -35.44 -5.17 -36.55
N LEU A 246 -35.02 -6.44 -36.54
CA LEU A 246 -35.06 -7.29 -37.74
C LEU A 246 -36.49 -7.64 -38.18
N SER A 247 -37.46 -7.78 -37.25
CA SER A 247 -38.86 -8.05 -37.63
C SER A 247 -39.59 -6.81 -38.17
N GLN A 248 -39.21 -5.60 -37.73
CA GLN A 248 -39.80 -4.35 -38.23
C GLN A 248 -39.23 -3.96 -39.60
N SER A 249 -37.96 -4.26 -39.88
CA SER A 249 -37.37 -4.05 -41.20
C SER A 249 -37.98 -4.94 -42.28
N SER A 250 -38.32 -6.20 -41.97
CA SER A 250 -38.95 -7.13 -42.94
C SER A 250 -40.41 -6.82 -43.23
N ALA A 251 -41.10 -6.10 -42.34
CA ALA A 251 -42.51 -5.74 -42.53
C ALA A 251 -42.70 -4.51 -43.44
N SER A 252 -41.71 -3.60 -43.54
CA SER A 252 -41.82 -2.40 -44.39
C SER A 252 -41.42 -2.60 -45.86
N ALA A 253 -40.76 -3.73 -46.19
CA ALA A 253 -40.28 -4.02 -47.54
C ALA A 253 -41.29 -4.76 -48.44
N GLY A 254 -42.48 -5.10 -47.92
CA GLY A 254 -43.45 -5.97 -48.58
C GLY A 254 -44.49 -5.30 -49.49
N ASP A 255 -44.50 -3.97 -49.63
CA ASP A 255 -45.64 -3.25 -50.24
C ASP A 255 -45.30 -2.41 -51.50
N ALA A 256 -44.19 -2.72 -52.18
CA ALA A 256 -43.74 -1.96 -53.35
C ALA A 256 -43.54 -2.83 -54.61
N THR A 257 -44.54 -3.63 -54.99
CA THR A 257 -44.63 -4.18 -56.36
C THR A 257 -46.09 -4.32 -56.79
N ALA A 258 -46.70 -3.22 -57.23
CA ALA A 258 -47.91 -3.23 -58.05
C ALA A 258 -47.65 -2.40 -59.33
N ILE A 259 -47.52 -3.09 -60.47
CA ILE A 259 -47.44 -2.49 -61.80
C ILE A 259 -48.86 -2.48 -62.40
N PRO A 260 -49.42 -1.33 -62.82
CA PRO A 260 -50.64 -1.32 -63.61
C PRO A 260 -50.35 -1.67 -65.08
N ARG A 261 -51.23 -2.47 -65.68
CA ARG A 261 -51.30 -2.72 -67.12
C ARG A 261 -52.01 -1.57 -67.84
#